data_AF-A0A7Y6XZR5-F1
#
_entry.id   AF-A0A7Y6XZR5-F1
#
_cell.length_a   1.000
_cell.length_b   1.000
_cell.length_c   1.000
_cell.angle_alpha   90.00
_cell.angle_beta   90.00
_cell.angle_gamma   90.00
#
_symmetry.space_group_name_H-M   'P 1'
#
loop_
_entity.id
_entity.type
_entity.pdbx_description
1 polymer ?
#
loop_
_entity_poly.entity_id
_entity_poly.type
_entity_poly.pdbx_seq_one_letter_code
_entity_poly.pdbx_strand_id
1 'polypeptide(L)'
;MTYTYEYPHPAVTTDIVIFTVRDAKLHVLLIKRGMDPFKGSWALPGGFVRMEESLEDCAKRELEEEAGLKDVYLEQLYTFGTPNRDPRERVISVSYYTLTPSENLELKAGTDASEAQWFAIDELPALAFDHSSIVETARARLSAKMEYSTIGLQFMPEEFTLSQLQTVYEQAIGKELDKRNFRKWILSLNLIEETGKKFSRGAHRPAMLFRIIDPSSVKIIR
;
A
#
# COMPACT_ATOMS: atom_id res chain seq x y z
N MET A 1 25.33 -23.12 3.12
CA MET A 1 26.79 -22.88 3.28
C MET A 1 26.94 -21.78 4.30
N THR A 2 27.91 -21.88 5.22
CA THR A 2 28.17 -20.78 6.16
C THR A 2 29.05 -19.76 5.46
N TYR A 3 28.54 -18.55 5.23
CA TYR A 3 29.32 -17.48 4.65
C TYR A 3 30.29 -16.92 5.70
N THR A 4 31.55 -16.71 5.32
CA THR A 4 32.55 -16.04 6.16
C THR A 4 33.03 -14.82 5.40
N TYR A 5 32.99 -13.66 6.04
CA TYR A 5 33.32 -12.38 5.44
C TYR A 5 34.44 -11.68 6.21
N GLU A 6 35.25 -10.88 5.50
CA GLU A 6 36.31 -10.06 6.11
C GLU A 6 35.74 -8.95 7.01
N TYR A 7 34.60 -8.39 6.62
CA TYR A 7 33.89 -7.34 7.35
C TYR A 7 32.53 -7.85 7.86
N PRO A 8 32.02 -7.35 9.00
CA PRO A 8 30.66 -7.64 9.43
C PRO A 8 29.65 -7.13 8.40
N HIS A 9 28.68 -7.97 8.03
CA HIS A 9 27.61 -7.62 7.09
C HIS A 9 26.28 -7.53 7.83
N PRO A 10 25.51 -6.45 7.63
CA PRO A 10 24.14 -6.38 8.11
C PRO A 10 23.25 -7.32 7.27
N ALA A 11 22.23 -7.91 7.88
CA ALA A 11 21.16 -8.54 7.14
C ALA A 11 20.29 -7.49 6.47
N VAL A 12 19.67 -7.85 5.33
CA VAL A 12 18.80 -6.95 4.57
C VAL A 12 17.39 -7.53 4.54
N THR A 13 16.40 -6.70 4.86
CA THR A 13 14.98 -7.03 4.76
C THR A 13 14.26 -6.07 3.82
N THR A 14 13.05 -6.45 3.41
CA THR A 14 12.07 -5.53 2.86
C THR A 14 10.85 -5.49 3.77
N ASP A 15 10.25 -4.31 3.95
CA ASP A 15 8.99 -4.10 4.66
C ASP A 15 8.06 -3.30 3.75
N ILE A 16 6.81 -3.75 3.57
CA ILE A 16 5.89 -3.17 2.59
C ILE A 16 4.67 -2.56 3.28
N VAL A 17 4.44 -1.27 3.07
CA VAL A 17 3.21 -0.60 3.49
C VAL A 17 2.16 -0.74 2.39
N ILE A 18 1.12 -1.52 2.67
CA ILE A 18 0.03 -1.76 1.73
C ILE A 18 -1.13 -0.85 2.09
N PHE A 19 -1.43 0.16 1.26
CA PHE A 19 -2.54 1.07 1.48
C PHE A 19 -3.79 0.66 0.73
N THR A 20 -4.93 0.93 1.33
CA THR A 20 -6.24 0.94 0.65
C THR A 20 -7.13 2.02 1.24
N VAL A 21 -8.23 2.37 0.58
CA VAL A 21 -9.27 3.23 1.15
C VAL A 21 -10.55 2.42 1.32
N ARG A 22 -10.97 2.22 2.56
CA ARG A 22 -12.17 1.45 2.95
C ARG A 22 -13.01 2.29 3.89
N ASP A 23 -14.33 2.23 3.72
CA ASP A 23 -15.28 2.97 4.58
C ASP A 23 -14.91 4.46 4.76
N ALA A 24 -14.47 5.07 3.65
CA ALA A 24 -13.98 6.45 3.59
C ALA A 24 -12.86 6.77 4.61
N LYS A 25 -11.97 5.81 4.88
CA LYS A 25 -10.74 6.01 5.65
C LYS A 25 -9.54 5.35 4.95
N LEU A 26 -8.37 5.96 5.06
CA LEU A 26 -7.11 5.33 4.65
C LEU A 26 -6.77 4.19 5.62
N HIS A 27 -6.51 3.01 5.08
CA HIS A 27 -6.15 1.81 5.83
C HIS A 27 -4.79 1.28 5.41
N VAL A 28 -4.15 0.55 6.31
CA VAL A 28 -2.96 -0.26 6.05
C VAL A 28 -3.22 -1.73 6.37
N LEU A 29 -2.65 -2.64 5.58
CA LEU A 29 -2.63 -4.06 5.93
C LEU A 29 -1.52 -4.32 6.94
N LEU A 30 -1.86 -5.00 8.03
CA LEU A 30 -0.91 -5.52 8.99
C LEU A 30 -1.04 -7.03 9.08
N ILE A 31 0.06 -7.70 9.40
CA ILE A 31 0.11 -9.13 9.67
C ILE A 31 0.48 -9.38 11.13
N LYS A 32 -0.10 -10.40 11.74
CA LYS A 32 0.25 -10.79 13.10
C LYS A 32 1.42 -11.75 13.09
N ARG A 33 2.48 -11.40 13.82
CA ARG A 33 3.71 -12.19 13.86
C ARG A 33 3.49 -13.54 14.56
N GLY A 34 3.81 -14.63 13.88
CA GLY A 34 3.77 -15.99 14.45
C GLY A 34 5.01 -16.39 15.25
N MET A 35 6.09 -15.61 15.16
CA MET A 35 7.43 -15.96 15.69
C MET A 35 8.03 -14.83 16.53
N ASP A 36 8.94 -15.20 17.43
CA ASP A 36 9.78 -14.24 18.16
C ASP A 36 10.81 -13.58 17.24
N PRO A 37 11.27 -12.35 17.56
CA PRO A 37 10.77 -11.44 18.61
C PRO A 37 9.37 -10.89 18.27
N PHE A 38 8.69 -10.27 19.24
CA PHE A 38 7.36 -9.65 19.05
C PHE A 38 6.26 -10.62 18.59
N LYS A 39 6.34 -11.89 18.99
CA LYS A 39 5.29 -12.87 18.69
C LYS A 39 3.93 -12.36 19.16
N GLY A 40 2.92 -12.47 18.30
CA GLY A 40 1.56 -11.97 18.53
C GLY A 40 1.35 -10.47 18.32
N SER A 41 2.42 -9.69 18.07
CA SER A 41 2.31 -8.27 17.70
C SER A 41 1.99 -8.11 16.22
N TRP A 42 1.40 -6.97 15.86
CA TRP A 42 1.15 -6.60 14.47
C TRP A 42 2.39 -6.01 13.82
N ALA A 43 2.61 -6.30 12.55
CA ALA A 43 3.74 -5.85 11.76
C ALA A 43 3.33 -5.55 10.32
N LEU A 44 4.20 -4.87 9.58
CA LEU A 44 4.08 -4.77 8.14
C LEU A 44 4.46 -6.13 7.53
N PRO A 45 3.86 -6.49 6.38
CA PRO A 45 4.37 -7.56 5.55
C PRO A 45 5.83 -7.32 5.18
N GLY A 46 6.65 -8.36 5.19
CA GLY A 46 8.08 -8.21 4.96
C GLY A 46 8.93 -9.37 5.45
N GLY A 47 10.14 -9.43 4.93
CA GLY A 47 11.07 -10.52 5.21
C GLY A 47 12.47 -10.28 4.69
N PHE A 48 13.33 -11.28 4.89
CA PHE A 48 14.75 -11.20 4.51
C PHE A 48 14.94 -11.39 3.00
N VAL A 49 15.86 -10.62 2.45
CA VAL A 49 16.29 -10.75 1.06
C VAL A 49 17.10 -12.04 0.89
N ARG A 50 16.69 -12.88 -0.07
CA ARG A 50 17.41 -14.09 -0.47
C ARG A 50 18.61 -13.74 -1.35
N MET A 51 19.61 -14.61 -1.41
CA MET A 51 20.88 -14.33 -2.11
C MET A 51 20.73 -14.13 -3.62
N GLU A 52 19.73 -14.75 -4.23
CA GLU A 52 19.51 -14.76 -5.69
C GLU A 52 18.26 -13.95 -6.10
N GLU A 53 17.77 -13.05 -5.23
CA GLU A 53 16.64 -12.16 -5.54
C GLU A 53 17.04 -10.68 -5.42
N SER A 54 16.42 -9.82 -6.22
CA SER A 54 16.55 -8.38 -6.04
C SER A 54 15.72 -7.89 -4.84
N LEU A 55 15.94 -6.66 -4.40
CA LEU A 55 15.11 -6.03 -3.36
C LEU A 55 13.64 -5.94 -3.79
N GLU A 56 13.40 -5.63 -5.06
CA GLU A 56 12.05 -5.55 -5.61
C GLU A 56 11.39 -6.93 -5.69
N ASP A 57 12.14 -7.96 -6.08
CA ASP A 57 11.64 -9.34 -6.12
C ASP A 57 11.35 -9.89 -4.72
N CYS A 58 12.19 -9.54 -3.73
CA CYS A 58 11.91 -9.82 -2.32
C CYS A 58 10.57 -9.19 -1.89
N ALA A 59 10.38 -7.88 -2.16
CA ALA A 59 9.15 -7.19 -1.79
C ALA A 59 7.90 -7.77 -2.49
N LYS A 60 8.01 -8.13 -3.78
CA LYS A 60 6.93 -8.80 -4.53
C LYS A 60 6.60 -10.18 -3.95
N ARG A 61 7.63 -10.95 -3.56
CA ARG A 61 7.46 -12.25 -2.93
C ARG A 61 6.75 -12.15 -1.59
N GLU A 62 7.16 -11.25 -0.70
CA GLU A 62 6.51 -11.05 0.60
C GLU A 62 5.06 -10.57 0.44
N LEU A 63 4.78 -9.68 -0.53
CA LEU A 63 3.41 -9.28 -0.88
C LEU A 63 2.53 -10.46 -1.31
N GLU A 64 3.07 -11.36 -2.12
CA GLU A 64 2.36 -12.56 -2.55
C GLU A 64 2.16 -13.54 -1.39
N GLU A 65 3.22 -13.85 -0.65
CA GLU A 65 3.22 -14.86 0.43
C GLU A 65 2.33 -14.43 1.61
N GLU A 66 2.34 -13.16 2.00
CA GLU A 66 1.67 -12.68 3.22
C GLU A 66 0.36 -11.92 2.99
N ALA A 67 0.18 -11.34 1.79
CA ALA A 67 -1.02 -10.57 1.44
C ALA A 67 -1.78 -11.11 0.22
N GLY A 68 -1.23 -12.10 -0.50
CA GLY A 68 -1.85 -12.65 -1.72
C GLY A 68 -1.91 -11.66 -2.88
N LEU A 69 -1.13 -10.57 -2.84
CA LEU A 69 -1.14 -9.52 -3.84
C LEU A 69 -0.08 -9.77 -4.91
N LYS A 70 -0.50 -9.74 -6.18
CA LYS A 70 0.38 -9.88 -7.36
C LYS A 70 0.11 -8.76 -8.34
N ASP A 71 1.13 -8.44 -9.15
CA ASP A 71 1.03 -7.46 -10.24
C ASP A 71 0.48 -6.09 -9.81
N VAL A 72 0.79 -5.70 -8.56
CA VAL A 72 0.40 -4.41 -7.99
C VAL A 72 1.48 -3.36 -8.25
N TYR A 73 1.06 -2.08 -8.27
CA TYR A 73 1.99 -0.96 -8.23
C TYR A 73 2.89 -1.08 -6.99
N LEU A 74 4.21 -1.01 -7.18
CA LEU A 74 5.18 -1.08 -6.09
C LEU A 74 6.20 0.03 -6.25
N GLU A 75 6.45 0.77 -5.17
CA GLU A 75 7.45 1.84 -5.17
C GLU A 75 8.31 1.78 -3.91
N GLN A 76 9.62 1.94 -4.10
CA GLN A 76 10.55 2.05 -2.98
C GLN A 76 10.31 3.35 -2.20
N LEU A 77 10.14 3.23 -0.89
CA LEU A 77 9.83 4.35 -0.01
C LEU A 77 11.11 5.00 0.55
N TYR A 78 11.82 4.25 1.39
CA TYR A 78 12.97 4.69 2.17
C TYR A 78 13.77 3.50 2.70
N THR A 79 14.98 3.72 3.21
CA THR A 79 15.82 2.68 3.83
C THR A 79 16.01 2.96 5.32
N PHE A 80 15.58 2.03 6.16
CA PHE A 80 15.65 2.11 7.62
C PHE A 80 16.83 1.27 8.12
N GLY A 81 17.86 1.94 8.64
CA GLY A 81 19.13 1.31 9.02
C GLY A 81 19.62 1.65 10.42
N THR A 82 18.76 2.21 11.28
CA THR A 82 19.12 2.58 12.66
C THR A 82 19.66 1.34 13.41
N PRO A 83 20.83 1.41 14.08
CA PRO A 83 21.31 0.31 14.91
C PRO A 83 20.25 -0.13 15.93
N ASN A 84 20.15 -1.43 16.18
CA ASN A 84 19.19 -2.04 17.11
C ASN A 84 17.69 -1.85 16.76
N ARG A 85 17.34 -1.44 15.52
CA ARG A 85 15.94 -1.44 15.06
C ARG A 85 15.32 -2.84 15.12
N ASP A 86 16.15 -3.85 14.94
CA ASP A 86 15.82 -5.26 15.09
C ASP A 86 16.67 -5.84 16.23
N PRO A 87 16.08 -6.50 17.24
CA PRO A 87 16.82 -7.08 18.35
C PRO A 87 17.56 -8.38 17.99
N ARG A 88 17.32 -8.97 16.81
CA ARG A 88 17.97 -10.23 16.39
C ARG A 88 19.41 -10.01 15.97
N GLU A 89 19.65 -9.02 15.12
CA GLU A 89 20.95 -8.70 14.54
C GLU A 89 20.94 -7.31 13.90
N ARG A 90 22.06 -6.89 13.30
CA ARG A 90 22.07 -5.64 12.52
C ARG A 90 21.28 -5.84 11.23
N VAL A 91 20.06 -5.28 11.20
CA VAL A 91 19.19 -5.30 10.01
C VAL A 91 19.13 -3.92 9.36
N ILE A 92 19.21 -3.87 8.04
CA ILE A 92 18.81 -2.74 7.21
C ILE A 92 17.54 -3.14 6.45
N SER A 93 16.45 -2.41 6.64
CA SER A 93 15.22 -2.63 5.88
C SER A 93 15.10 -1.64 4.74
N VAL A 94 14.91 -2.14 3.51
CA VAL A 94 14.50 -1.33 2.36
C VAL A 94 12.99 -1.41 2.26
N SER A 95 12.32 -0.33 2.65
CA SER A 95 10.87 -0.28 2.68
C SER A 95 10.28 0.08 1.32
N TYR A 96 9.12 -0.50 1.03
CA TYR A 96 8.30 -0.23 -0.14
C TYR A 96 6.89 0.15 0.29
N TYR A 97 6.11 0.69 -0.64
CA TYR A 97 4.68 0.82 -0.46
C TYR A 97 3.92 0.52 -1.74
N THR A 98 2.68 0.07 -1.57
CA THR A 98 1.76 -0.27 -2.65
C THR A 98 0.36 0.26 -2.34
N LEU A 99 -0.46 0.37 -3.38
CA LEU A 99 -1.83 0.83 -3.32
C LEU A 99 -2.70 -0.26 -3.96
N THR A 100 -3.78 -0.65 -3.30
CA THR A 100 -4.67 -1.70 -3.80
C THR A 100 -6.15 -1.32 -3.66
N PRO A 101 -7.00 -1.69 -4.63
CA PRO A 101 -8.44 -1.53 -4.53
C PRO A 101 -9.02 -2.24 -3.31
N SER A 102 -10.03 -1.64 -2.68
CA SER A 102 -10.69 -2.22 -1.51
C SER A 102 -11.39 -3.56 -1.80
N GLU A 103 -11.73 -3.81 -3.06
CA GLU A 103 -12.47 -4.98 -3.54
C GLU A 103 -11.59 -6.21 -3.73
N ASN A 104 -10.27 -6.04 -3.92
CA ASN A 104 -9.31 -7.13 -4.08
C ASN A 104 -8.94 -7.82 -2.75
N LEU A 105 -9.72 -7.57 -1.68
CA LEU A 105 -9.28 -7.75 -0.29
C LEU A 105 -10.07 -8.81 0.48
N GLU A 106 -10.65 -9.79 -0.20
CA GLU A 106 -11.08 -11.03 0.47
C GLU A 106 -9.82 -11.80 0.87
N LEU A 107 -9.25 -11.42 2.03
CA LEU A 107 -8.26 -12.21 2.75
C LEU A 107 -8.85 -13.61 2.87
N LYS A 108 -8.30 -14.60 2.14
CA LYS A 108 -8.82 -15.97 2.12
C LYS A 108 -8.73 -16.55 3.53
N ALA A 109 -9.79 -16.39 4.31
CA ALA A 109 -10.03 -17.09 5.56
C ALA A 109 -10.40 -18.53 5.22
N GLY A 110 -9.41 -19.30 4.79
CA GLY A 110 -9.61 -20.67 4.33
C GLY A 110 -8.29 -21.40 4.39
N THR A 111 -8.10 -22.12 5.50
CA THR A 111 -7.02 -23.08 5.80
C THR A 111 -5.63 -22.46 5.97
N ASP A 112 -5.17 -22.41 7.23
CA ASP A 112 -3.84 -21.97 7.69
C ASP A 112 -3.45 -20.49 7.51
N ALA A 113 -4.43 -19.57 7.51
CA ALA A 113 -4.17 -18.14 7.33
C ALA A 113 -3.42 -17.52 8.53
N SER A 114 -2.25 -16.95 8.26
CA SER A 114 -1.68 -15.84 9.02
C SER A 114 -2.77 -14.78 9.27
N GLU A 115 -2.90 -14.29 10.51
CA GLU A 115 -3.87 -13.24 10.83
C GLU A 115 -3.41 -11.93 10.16
N ALA A 116 -3.83 -11.69 8.91
CA ALA A 116 -3.72 -10.41 8.22
C ALA A 116 -5.00 -9.60 8.44
N GLN A 117 -4.89 -8.30 8.67
CA GLN A 117 -6.05 -7.44 8.92
C GLN A 117 -5.81 -6.00 8.47
N TRP A 118 -6.87 -5.36 7.99
CA TRP A 118 -6.88 -3.94 7.65
C TRP A 118 -7.13 -3.09 8.90
N PHE A 119 -6.28 -2.09 9.11
CA PHE A 119 -6.44 -1.12 10.19
C PHE A 119 -6.52 0.28 9.60
N ALA A 120 -7.45 1.10 10.10
CA ALA A 120 -7.48 2.51 9.78
C ALA A 120 -6.17 3.14 10.26
N ILE A 121 -5.55 3.97 9.43
CA ILE A 121 -4.21 4.52 9.69
C ILE A 121 -4.15 5.41 10.93
N ASP A 122 -5.30 5.97 11.33
CA ASP A 122 -5.45 6.80 12.52
C ASP A 122 -5.81 5.97 13.79
N GLU A 123 -6.00 4.67 13.65
CA GLU A 123 -6.43 3.73 14.71
C GLU A 123 -5.53 2.47 14.73
N LEU A 124 -4.22 2.66 14.55
CA LEU A 124 -3.26 1.54 14.50
C LEU A 124 -3.01 0.93 15.89
N PRO A 125 -2.86 -0.41 15.97
CA PRO A 125 -2.34 -1.05 17.17
C PRO A 125 -0.84 -0.75 17.35
N ALA A 126 -0.28 -1.14 18.49
CA ALA A 126 1.17 -1.15 18.65
C ALA A 126 1.81 -2.10 17.64
N LEU A 127 2.82 -1.61 16.91
CA LEU A 127 3.52 -2.36 15.87
C LEU A 127 4.85 -2.90 16.38
N ALA A 128 5.28 -4.04 15.83
CA ALA A 128 6.60 -4.61 16.09
C ALA A 128 7.72 -3.73 15.52
N PHE A 129 8.91 -3.82 16.13
CA PHE A 129 10.11 -3.10 15.70
C PHE A 129 9.89 -1.57 15.61
N ASP A 130 10.36 -0.93 14.54
CA ASP A 130 10.17 0.48 14.20
C ASP A 130 9.08 0.69 13.13
N HIS A 131 8.18 -0.28 12.94
CA HIS A 131 7.22 -0.25 11.83
C HIS A 131 6.25 0.94 11.87
N SER A 132 5.95 1.49 13.05
CA SER A 132 5.17 2.72 13.17
C SER A 132 5.84 3.89 12.42
N SER A 133 7.17 4.01 12.53
CA SER A 133 7.93 5.03 11.79
C SER A 133 7.94 4.80 10.28
N ILE A 134 7.91 3.53 9.85
CA ILE A 134 7.78 3.18 8.42
C ILE A 134 6.40 3.62 7.90
N VAL A 135 5.32 3.32 8.62
CA VAL A 135 3.95 3.71 8.25
C VAL A 135 3.79 5.23 8.21
N GLU A 136 4.33 5.95 9.20
CA GLU A 136 4.31 7.43 9.23
C GLU A 136 5.04 8.02 8.02
N THR A 137 6.22 7.48 7.68
CA THR A 137 7.00 7.89 6.51
C THR A 137 6.23 7.63 5.22
N ALA A 138 5.58 6.46 5.13
CA ALA A 138 4.77 6.06 3.98
C ALA A 138 3.54 6.97 3.81
N ARG A 139 2.84 7.31 4.90
CA ARG A 139 1.70 8.23 4.90
C ARG A 139 2.11 9.60 4.38
N ALA A 140 3.22 10.14 4.87
CA ALA A 140 3.74 11.43 4.42
C ALA A 140 4.12 11.40 2.94
N ARG A 141 4.81 10.33 2.48
CA ARG A 141 5.16 10.16 1.06
C ARG A 141 3.92 10.07 0.18
N LEU A 142 2.92 9.28 0.57
CA LEU A 142 1.68 9.12 -0.17
C LEU A 142 0.96 10.46 -0.30
N SER A 143 0.73 11.16 0.82
CA SER A 143 0.06 12.46 0.82
C SER A 143 0.76 13.46 -0.09
N ALA A 144 2.09 13.54 -0.06
CA ALA A 144 2.85 14.43 -0.94
C ALA A 144 2.70 14.01 -2.41
N LYS A 145 2.82 12.71 -2.72
CA LYS A 145 2.77 12.19 -4.08
C LYS A 145 1.40 12.32 -4.74
N MET A 146 0.32 12.32 -3.96
CA MET A 146 -1.04 12.62 -4.42
C MET A 146 -1.18 14.05 -4.99
N GLU A 147 -0.33 15.01 -4.58
CA GLU A 147 -0.44 16.39 -5.03
C GLU A 147 0.19 16.66 -6.40
N TYR A 148 1.18 15.84 -6.81
CA TYR A 148 1.96 16.05 -8.02
C TYR A 148 1.93 14.86 -9.00
N SER A 149 1.19 13.79 -8.69
CA SER A 149 1.09 12.62 -9.56
C SER A 149 -0.32 12.04 -9.63
N THR A 150 -0.52 11.08 -10.54
CA THR A 150 -1.79 10.36 -10.71
C THR A 150 -1.86 9.08 -9.89
N ILE A 151 -1.01 8.95 -8.86
CA ILE A 151 -0.87 7.74 -8.05
C ILE A 151 -2.19 7.32 -7.40
N GLY A 152 -3.11 8.26 -7.14
CA GLY A 152 -4.43 7.96 -6.58
C GLY A 152 -5.29 7.02 -7.43
N LEU A 153 -5.00 6.90 -8.73
CA LEU A 153 -5.68 5.94 -9.59
C LEU A 153 -5.38 4.48 -9.22
N GLN A 154 -4.24 4.21 -8.58
CA GLN A 154 -3.84 2.85 -8.18
C GLN A 154 -4.71 2.26 -7.04
N PHE A 155 -5.51 3.10 -6.36
CA PHE A 155 -6.52 2.63 -5.41
C PHE A 155 -7.81 2.13 -6.08
N MET A 156 -7.99 2.36 -7.38
CA MET A 156 -9.29 2.16 -8.00
C MET A 156 -9.46 0.74 -8.55
N PRO A 157 -10.62 0.11 -8.34
CA PRO A 157 -10.97 -1.13 -9.03
C PRO A 157 -11.11 -0.90 -10.55
N GLU A 158 -11.37 -1.97 -11.31
CA GLU A 158 -11.50 -1.88 -12.78
C GLU A 158 -12.54 -0.84 -13.22
N GLU A 159 -13.68 -0.78 -12.52
CA GLU A 159 -14.74 0.20 -12.78
C GLU A 159 -15.06 0.99 -11.51
N PHE A 160 -15.07 2.32 -11.61
CA PHE A 160 -15.33 3.19 -10.47
C PHE A 160 -16.06 4.47 -10.85
N THR A 161 -16.64 5.13 -9.86
CA THR A 161 -17.26 6.46 -10.01
C THR A 161 -16.27 7.56 -9.64
N LEU A 162 -16.44 8.75 -10.22
CA LEU A 162 -15.62 9.92 -9.84
C LEU A 162 -15.75 10.30 -8.36
N SER A 163 -16.90 9.99 -7.73
CA SER A 163 -17.08 10.22 -6.29
C SER A 163 -16.22 9.28 -5.43
N GLN A 164 -16.08 8.01 -5.84
CA GLN A 164 -15.18 7.07 -5.16
C GLN A 164 -13.72 7.53 -5.32
N LEU A 165 -13.32 7.93 -6.53
CA LEU A 165 -11.98 8.45 -6.75
C LEU A 165 -11.72 9.74 -5.96
N GLN A 166 -12.69 10.65 -5.88
CA GLN A 166 -12.57 11.85 -5.05
C GLN A 166 -12.36 11.48 -3.57
N THR A 167 -13.14 10.53 -3.05
CA THR A 167 -13.00 10.05 -1.66
C THR A 167 -11.59 9.53 -1.41
N VAL A 168 -11.01 8.77 -2.35
CA VAL A 168 -9.62 8.29 -2.24
C VAL A 168 -8.65 9.45 -2.09
N TYR A 169 -8.75 10.47 -2.94
CA TYR A 169 -7.87 11.63 -2.86
C TYR A 169 -8.02 12.39 -1.55
N GLU A 170 -9.25 12.60 -1.09
CA GLU A 170 -9.54 13.29 0.16
C GLU A 170 -8.96 12.55 1.37
N GLN A 171 -9.10 11.22 1.41
CA GLN A 171 -8.59 10.40 2.52
C GLN A 171 -7.06 10.24 2.48
N ALA A 172 -6.46 10.14 1.30
CA ALA A 172 -5.01 10.04 1.17
C ALA A 172 -4.29 11.37 1.49
N ILE A 173 -4.90 12.50 1.16
CA ILE A 173 -4.34 13.84 1.44
C ILE A 173 -4.77 14.37 2.82
N GLY A 174 -5.88 13.88 3.38
CA GLY A 174 -6.44 14.35 4.65
C GLY A 174 -7.15 15.71 4.55
N LYS A 175 -7.71 16.05 3.39
CA LYS A 175 -8.47 17.30 3.17
C LYS A 175 -9.61 17.11 2.17
N GLU A 176 -10.71 17.84 2.37
CA GLU A 176 -11.82 17.86 1.42
C GLU A 176 -11.43 18.57 0.12
N LEU A 177 -11.96 18.08 -1.00
CA LEU A 177 -11.72 18.64 -2.34
C LEU A 177 -13.02 19.19 -2.92
N ASP A 178 -12.94 20.33 -3.61
CA ASP A 178 -14.10 20.83 -4.34
C ASP A 178 -14.47 19.87 -5.47
N LYS A 179 -15.71 19.39 -5.44
CA LYS A 179 -16.23 18.40 -6.38
C LYS A 179 -16.16 18.84 -7.84
N ARG A 180 -16.41 20.13 -8.13
CA ARG A 180 -16.43 20.62 -9.52
C ARG A 180 -15.01 20.74 -10.07
N ASN A 181 -14.10 21.28 -9.27
CA ASN A 181 -12.68 21.41 -9.61
C ASN A 181 -12.02 20.04 -9.76
N PHE A 182 -12.28 19.12 -8.83
CA PHE A 182 -11.76 17.75 -8.89
C PHE A 182 -12.19 17.05 -10.18
N ARG A 183 -13.50 17.09 -10.49
CA ARG A 183 -14.04 16.50 -11.72
C ARG A 183 -13.42 17.12 -12.98
N LYS A 184 -13.32 18.45 -13.04
CA LYS A 184 -12.73 19.14 -14.20
C LYS A 184 -11.27 18.74 -14.38
N TRP A 185 -10.51 18.69 -13.29
CA TRP A 185 -9.10 18.31 -13.29
C TRP A 185 -8.88 16.86 -13.71
N ILE A 186 -9.52 15.88 -13.07
CA ILE A 186 -9.27 14.46 -13.37
C ILE A 186 -9.64 14.10 -14.81
N LEU A 187 -10.73 14.66 -15.35
CA LEU A 187 -11.13 14.45 -16.74
C LEU A 187 -10.15 15.11 -17.73
N SER A 188 -9.55 16.25 -17.36
CA SER A 188 -8.57 16.92 -18.22
C SER A 188 -7.26 16.14 -18.40
N LEU A 189 -6.96 15.19 -17.50
CA LEU A 189 -5.76 14.35 -17.60
C LEU A 189 -5.85 13.32 -18.73
N ASN A 190 -7.06 13.02 -19.24
CA ASN A 190 -7.30 12.01 -20.28
C ASN A 190 -6.69 10.64 -19.94
N LEU A 191 -6.79 10.21 -18.68
CA LEU A 191 -6.29 8.91 -18.19
C LEU A 191 -7.41 7.93 -17.84
N ILE A 192 -8.65 8.40 -17.88
CA ILE A 192 -9.84 7.62 -17.58
C ILE A 192 -10.84 7.80 -18.71
N GLU A 193 -11.63 6.77 -18.97
CA GLU A 193 -12.68 6.78 -19.99
C GLU A 193 -14.01 6.32 -19.41
N GLU A 194 -15.12 6.81 -20.00
CA GLU A 194 -16.46 6.37 -19.63
C GLU A 194 -16.72 4.95 -20.15
N THR A 195 -17.22 4.08 -19.29
CA THR A 195 -17.56 2.69 -19.66
C THR A 195 -18.93 2.56 -20.34
N GLY A 196 -19.73 3.64 -20.34
CA GLY A 196 -21.15 3.63 -20.74
C GLY A 196 -22.09 2.99 -19.70
N LYS A 197 -21.55 2.34 -18.67
CA LYS A 197 -22.33 1.74 -17.57
C LYS A 197 -22.63 2.78 -16.49
N LYS A 198 -23.70 2.53 -15.73
CA LYS A 198 -24.07 3.33 -14.58
C LYS A 198 -24.16 2.46 -13.33
N PHE A 199 -23.60 2.96 -12.24
CA PHE A 199 -23.73 2.37 -10.92
C PHE A 199 -24.91 3.01 -10.18
N SER A 200 -25.77 2.19 -9.58
CA SER A 200 -26.89 2.65 -8.77
C SER A 200 -26.91 1.88 -7.45
N ARG A 201 -26.86 2.60 -6.34
CA ARG A 201 -27.08 2.04 -5.00
C ARG A 201 -28.22 2.80 -4.35
N GLY A 202 -29.34 2.11 -4.10
CA GLY A 202 -30.55 2.72 -3.54
C GLY A 202 -31.27 3.67 -4.51
N ALA A 203 -32.00 4.65 -3.96
CA ALA A 203 -32.87 5.57 -4.71
C ALA A 203 -32.17 6.82 -5.28
N HIS A 204 -30.84 6.89 -5.24
CA HIS A 204 -30.09 8.04 -5.75
C HIS A 204 -29.88 7.98 -7.27
N ARG A 205 -29.61 9.15 -7.88
CA ARG A 205 -29.33 9.25 -9.32
C ARG A 205 -28.13 8.33 -9.67
N PRO A 206 -28.25 7.46 -10.68
CA PRO A 206 -27.15 6.58 -11.08
C PRO A 206 -25.89 7.38 -11.47
N ALA A 207 -24.74 6.93 -10.98
CA ALA A 207 -23.43 7.52 -11.28
C ALA A 207 -22.80 6.83 -12.49
N MET A 208 -22.11 7.59 -13.34
CA MET A 208 -21.35 7.01 -14.47
C MET A 208 -20.13 6.25 -13.95
N LEU A 209 -19.86 5.09 -14.54
CA LEU A 209 -18.65 4.30 -14.29
C LEU A 209 -17.55 4.65 -15.28
N PHE A 210 -16.34 4.76 -14.76
CA PHE A 210 -15.10 5.04 -15.49
C PHE A 210 -14.13 3.88 -15.29
N ARG A 211 -13.19 3.74 -16.22
CA ARG A 211 -12.02 2.86 -16.10
C ARG A 211 -10.74 3.60 -16.41
N ILE A 212 -9.61 3.12 -15.88
CA ILE A 212 -8.28 3.64 -16.21
C ILE A 212 -7.88 3.10 -17.59
N ILE A 213 -7.34 3.97 -18.46
CA ILE A 213 -6.89 3.60 -19.81
C ILE A 213 -5.61 2.76 -19.74
N ASP A 214 -4.64 3.19 -18.91
CA ASP A 214 -3.39 2.47 -18.65
C ASP A 214 -3.14 2.37 -17.13
N PRO A 215 -3.57 1.27 -16.47
CA PRO A 215 -3.45 1.09 -15.04
C PRO A 215 -2.00 0.95 -14.57
N SER A 216 -1.06 0.61 -15.46
CA SER A 216 0.35 0.42 -15.11
C SER A 216 1.11 1.75 -14.94
N SER A 217 0.52 2.86 -15.39
CA SER A 217 1.20 4.17 -15.41
C SER A 217 0.82 5.06 -14.23
N VAL A 218 1.85 5.55 -13.53
CA VAL A 218 1.75 6.70 -12.63
C VAL A 218 2.45 7.89 -13.29
N LYS A 219 1.71 8.95 -13.61
CA LYS A 219 2.23 10.12 -14.30
C LYS A 219 2.44 11.27 -13.33
N ILE A 220 3.52 12.02 -13.53
CA ILE A 220 3.75 13.30 -12.87
C ILE A 220 2.94 14.37 -13.61
N ILE A 221 2.25 15.25 -12.88
CA ILE A 221 1.30 16.23 -13.40
C ILE A 221 1.62 17.68 -12.98
N ARG A 222 2.75 17.89 -12.33
CA ARG A 222 3.29 19.20 -11.97
C ARG A 222 4.76 19.28 -12.35
#